data_AF-A0A3A4V192-F1
#
_entry.id   AF-A0A3A4V192-F1
#
_cell.length_a   1.000
_cell.length_b   1.000
_cell.length_c   1.000
_cell.angle_alpha   90.00
_cell.angle_beta   90.00
_cell.angle_gamma   90.00
#
_symmetry.space_group_name_H-M   'P 1'
#
loop_
_entity.id
_entity.type
_entity.pdbx_description
1 polymer ?
#
loop_
_entity_poly.entity_id
_entity_poly.type
_entity_poly.pdbx_seq_one_letter_code
_entity_poly.pdbx_strand_id
1 'polypeptide(L)'
;MEGKTMTDWRRATPQEFVKVSTPIGALFHMFPGAIYEHRDRIWRVKDMRGTVEVDDMLSPAFKQLQLSLKAKGYKLQAVTLPQRGISELFPKTWFCGSCGHFESGLLNSIHCSECRAEMRQFPFIVTCDECGYIDGVRLPRCTRCNSDKHITWVAKNRSQPATYHFACSQCARNQGIQNLSQQPWARVEGFIVYSDLEISGSCPRCQAKTSRNAVPGKKVMPATSTSFMIPAFERTFDRDVAEMIKEPITTAKNELVGEWEPTFEYIQRTLGIKDVYLKDIKVLAATYGYKVGERSKILQFPNNTVFIKPSRATAAIFEFDAQRLAAYNKEEVLHSIAHALVTTAGYVTGLGPDAFDEYVDPKNNAVMIFTEQPGGCEMLVRVPEKLVMLLRQSHSLTHSCKNQCQAGCPFCIHIQNRQCSKFNKELNRAQLTQFWNERFILEPV
;
A
#
# COMPACT_ATOMS: atom_id res chain seq x y z
N MET A 1 9.34 27.91 -21.38
CA MET A 1 9.10 28.12 -19.94
C MET A 1 8.25 29.37 -19.81
N GLU A 2 6.93 29.22 -19.95
CA GLU A 2 6.00 30.34 -19.83
C GLU A 2 5.50 30.43 -18.40
N GLY A 3 5.62 31.62 -17.82
CA GLY A 3 5.16 31.95 -16.48
C GLY A 3 3.65 31.77 -16.38
N LYS A 4 3.23 30.65 -15.79
CA LYS A 4 1.87 30.54 -15.26
C LYS A 4 1.80 31.38 -14.00
N THR A 5 1.15 32.54 -14.15
CA THR A 5 0.62 33.34 -13.06
C THR A 5 -0.04 32.42 -12.03
N MET A 6 0.43 32.49 -10.77
CA MET A 6 -0.26 31.90 -9.63
C MET A 6 -1.66 32.52 -9.60
N THR A 7 -2.60 31.78 -10.17
CA THR A 7 -3.98 32.21 -10.35
C THR A 7 -4.60 32.40 -8.98
N ASP A 8 -5.33 33.50 -8.85
CA ASP A 8 -6.02 33.97 -7.66
C ASP A 8 -6.86 32.85 -6.99
N TRP A 9 -6.26 32.13 -6.04
CA TRP A 9 -6.88 31.04 -5.26
C TRP A 9 -8.01 31.52 -4.33
N ARG A 10 -8.37 32.82 -4.39
CA ARG A 10 -9.49 33.41 -3.64
C ARG A 10 -10.88 33.06 -4.20
N ARG A 11 -10.97 32.38 -5.35
CA ARG A 11 -12.23 31.79 -5.85
C ARG A 11 -12.52 30.48 -5.12
N ALA A 12 -13.81 30.16 -4.93
CA ALA A 12 -14.31 29.00 -4.18
C ALA A 12 -13.45 27.74 -4.42
N THR A 13 -13.04 27.08 -3.34
CA THR A 13 -12.21 25.86 -3.40
C THR A 13 -12.89 24.83 -4.30
N PRO A 14 -12.23 24.32 -5.35
CA PRO A 14 -12.78 23.27 -6.18
C PRO A 14 -13.18 22.08 -5.32
N GLN A 15 -14.48 21.75 -5.31
CA GLN A 15 -15.02 20.64 -4.50
C GLN A 15 -14.68 19.28 -5.10
N GLU A 16 -14.47 19.27 -6.40
CA GLU A 16 -13.99 18.14 -7.16
C GLU A 16 -12.86 18.61 -8.05
N PHE A 17 -11.90 17.74 -8.28
CA PHE A 17 -10.98 17.92 -9.39
C PHE A 17 -10.82 16.62 -10.16
N VAL A 18 -10.56 16.79 -11.44
CA VAL A 18 -10.27 15.69 -12.35
C VAL A 18 -8.77 15.55 -12.40
N LYS A 19 -8.27 14.41 -11.95
CA LYS A 19 -6.88 14.02 -12.20
C LYS A 19 -6.86 13.13 -13.43
N VAL A 20 -6.37 13.68 -14.53
CA VAL A 20 -5.88 12.89 -15.64
C VAL A 20 -4.43 12.57 -15.26
N SER A 21 -4.11 11.31 -15.02
CA SER A 21 -2.71 10.91 -14.96
C SER A 21 -2.38 10.12 -16.21
N THR A 22 -1.10 10.07 -16.54
CA THR A 22 -0.62 9.06 -17.46
C THR A 22 -0.99 7.68 -16.90
N PRO A 23 -1.19 6.67 -17.76
CA PRO A 23 -1.37 5.28 -17.36
C PRO A 23 -0.16 4.67 -16.62
N ILE A 24 0.82 5.47 -16.19
CA ILE A 24 1.99 5.06 -15.40
C ILE A 24 2.06 5.85 -14.08
N GLY A 25 1.41 7.01 -14.01
CA GLY A 25 1.43 7.88 -12.83
C GLY A 25 0.58 7.39 -11.65
N ALA A 26 0.63 8.17 -10.57
CA ALA A 26 0.01 7.96 -9.26
C ALA A 26 -1.48 7.52 -9.21
N LEU A 27 -2.19 7.35 -10.35
CA LEU A 27 -3.53 6.75 -10.39
C LEU A 27 -3.56 5.28 -9.94
N PHE A 28 -2.47 4.50 -9.98
CA PHE A 28 -2.53 3.09 -9.55
C PHE A 28 -2.65 2.86 -8.05
N HIS A 29 -2.31 3.87 -7.24
CA HIS A 29 -2.62 3.85 -5.81
C HIS A 29 -4.03 4.37 -5.53
N MET A 30 -4.72 4.86 -6.56
CA MET A 30 -6.01 5.50 -6.45
C MET A 30 -7.05 4.56 -7.04
N PHE A 31 -7.87 3.97 -6.18
CA PHE A 31 -9.08 3.24 -6.53
C PHE A 31 -10.29 3.97 -5.94
N PRO A 32 -11.55 3.71 -6.34
CA PRO A 32 -12.70 4.36 -5.73
C PRO A 32 -12.69 4.15 -4.21
N GLY A 33 -12.67 5.25 -3.48
CA GLY A 33 -12.51 5.29 -2.02
C GLY A 33 -11.10 5.64 -1.54
N ALA A 34 -10.06 5.48 -2.35
CA ALA A 34 -8.67 5.80 -1.98
C ALA A 34 -8.52 7.25 -1.55
N ILE A 35 -7.70 7.50 -0.52
CA ILE A 35 -7.49 8.82 0.08
C ILE A 35 -6.01 9.17 -0.04
N TYR A 36 -5.73 10.42 -0.42
CA TYR A 36 -4.37 10.90 -0.62
C TYR A 36 -4.28 12.41 -0.36
N GLU A 37 -3.06 12.88 -0.10
CA GLU A 37 -2.77 14.30 0.05
C GLU A 37 -2.29 14.89 -1.28
N HIS A 38 -2.82 16.06 -1.64
CA HIS A 38 -2.36 16.82 -2.78
C HIS A 38 -2.62 18.31 -2.56
N ARG A 39 -1.56 19.13 -2.65
CA ARG A 39 -1.60 20.59 -2.43
C ARG A 39 -2.20 20.94 -1.05
N ASP A 40 -1.66 20.34 0.01
CA ASP A 40 -2.05 20.57 1.41
C ASP A 40 -3.54 20.31 1.70
N ARG A 41 -4.15 19.46 0.88
CA ARG A 41 -5.54 19.03 0.98
C ARG A 41 -5.61 17.52 0.86
N ILE A 42 -6.55 16.94 1.58
CA ILE A 42 -6.86 15.52 1.59
C ILE A 42 -8.04 15.31 0.63
N TRP A 43 -7.85 14.36 -0.26
CA TRP A 43 -8.77 14.04 -1.35
C TRP A 43 -9.16 12.59 -1.28
N ARG A 44 -10.40 12.29 -1.66
CA ARG A 44 -10.91 10.93 -1.85
C ARG A 44 -11.28 10.73 -3.31
N VAL A 45 -10.82 9.63 -3.88
CA VAL A 45 -11.22 9.19 -5.22
C VAL A 45 -12.68 8.76 -5.17
N LYS A 46 -13.52 9.44 -5.96
CA LYS A 46 -14.96 9.19 -6.05
C LYS A 46 -15.28 8.21 -7.17
N ASP A 47 -14.64 8.42 -8.32
CA ASP A 47 -14.92 7.68 -9.54
C ASP A 47 -13.64 7.51 -10.35
N MET A 48 -13.57 6.42 -11.12
CA MET A 48 -12.50 6.14 -12.05
C MET A 48 -13.08 5.71 -13.38
N ARG A 49 -12.54 6.28 -14.46
CA ARG A 49 -12.97 6.01 -15.83
C ARG A 49 -11.77 5.69 -16.69
N GLY A 50 -12.03 4.86 -17.68
CA GLY A 50 -11.11 4.60 -18.78
C GLY A 50 -11.58 3.40 -19.59
N THR A 51 -10.75 2.97 -20.51
CA THR A 51 -11.05 1.93 -21.49
C THR A 51 -9.95 0.89 -21.47
N VAL A 52 -10.32 -0.37 -21.64
CA VAL A 52 -9.37 -1.48 -21.78
C VAL A 52 -9.24 -1.81 -23.25
N GLU A 53 -8.02 -2.00 -23.74
CA GLU A 53 -7.79 -2.45 -25.11
C GLU A 53 -8.30 -3.89 -25.28
N VAL A 54 -8.88 -4.19 -26.45
CA VAL A 54 -9.43 -5.52 -26.74
C VAL A 54 -8.37 -6.60 -26.60
N ASP A 55 -7.14 -6.32 -27.03
CA ASP A 55 -6.00 -7.25 -26.93
C ASP A 55 -5.64 -7.60 -25.48
N ASP A 56 -5.83 -6.67 -24.54
CA ASP A 56 -5.63 -6.96 -23.12
C ASP A 56 -6.70 -7.93 -22.61
N MET A 57 -7.96 -7.73 -23.00
CA MET A 57 -9.08 -8.60 -22.62
C MET A 57 -9.01 -9.99 -23.25
N LEU A 58 -8.39 -10.12 -24.42
CA LEU A 58 -8.22 -11.41 -25.10
C LEU A 58 -6.95 -12.15 -24.68
N SER A 59 -6.04 -11.47 -23.96
CA SER A 59 -4.75 -12.04 -23.55
C SER A 59 -4.91 -13.27 -22.63
N PRO A 60 -3.96 -14.23 -22.68
CA PRO A 60 -3.95 -15.34 -21.73
C PRO A 60 -3.85 -14.86 -20.27
N ALA A 61 -3.12 -13.76 -20.01
CA ALA A 61 -3.02 -13.13 -18.69
C ALA A 61 -4.39 -12.78 -18.11
N PHE A 62 -5.27 -12.19 -18.94
CA PHE A 62 -6.60 -11.81 -18.53
C PHE A 62 -7.49 -13.03 -18.27
N LYS A 63 -7.39 -14.08 -19.11
CA LYS A 63 -8.12 -15.35 -18.87
C LYS A 63 -7.70 -15.97 -17.53
N GLN A 64 -6.40 -16.00 -17.23
CA GLN A 64 -5.89 -16.48 -15.94
C GLN A 64 -6.37 -15.63 -14.78
N LEU A 65 -6.42 -14.30 -14.95
CA LEU A 65 -6.95 -13.39 -13.95
C LEU A 65 -8.43 -13.70 -13.66
N GLN A 66 -9.24 -13.90 -14.70
CA GLN A 66 -10.65 -14.25 -14.55
C GLN A 66 -10.83 -15.56 -13.77
N LEU A 67 -10.01 -16.58 -14.07
CA LEU A 67 -10.04 -17.86 -13.36
C LEU A 67 -9.63 -17.69 -11.89
N SER A 68 -8.54 -16.96 -11.61
CA SER A 68 -8.09 -16.70 -10.24
C SER A 68 -9.13 -15.94 -9.41
N LEU A 69 -9.70 -14.86 -9.96
CA LEU A 69 -10.75 -14.09 -9.29
C LEU A 69 -12.01 -14.93 -9.06
N LYS A 70 -12.42 -15.74 -10.04
CA LYS A 70 -13.56 -16.66 -9.90
C LYS A 70 -13.32 -17.70 -8.82
N ALA A 71 -12.12 -18.29 -8.75
CA ALA A 71 -11.74 -19.25 -7.71
C ALA A 71 -11.79 -18.62 -6.30
N LYS A 72 -11.52 -17.32 -6.18
CA LYS A 72 -11.65 -16.54 -4.95
C LYS A 72 -13.09 -16.07 -4.65
N GLY A 73 -14.06 -16.46 -5.48
CA GLY A 73 -15.49 -16.12 -5.30
C GLY A 73 -15.89 -14.76 -5.86
N TYR A 74 -15.05 -14.11 -6.67
CA TYR A 74 -15.35 -12.82 -7.28
C TYR A 74 -15.91 -13.00 -8.69
N LYS A 75 -17.06 -12.36 -8.95
CA LYS A 75 -17.66 -12.30 -10.28
C LYS A 75 -17.29 -10.97 -10.94
N LEU A 76 -16.50 -11.05 -11.99
CA LEU A 76 -16.12 -9.91 -12.83
C LEU A 76 -17.36 -9.42 -13.58
N GLN A 77 -17.83 -8.21 -13.28
CA GLN A 77 -18.95 -7.59 -14.00
C GLN A 77 -18.48 -6.50 -14.96
N ALA A 78 -17.44 -5.74 -14.56
CA ALA A 78 -16.84 -4.70 -15.36
C ALA A 78 -15.31 -4.69 -15.18
N VAL A 79 -14.60 -4.32 -16.23
CA VAL A 79 -13.14 -4.14 -16.21
C VAL A 79 -12.81 -2.77 -16.74
N THR A 80 -11.91 -2.07 -16.07
CA THR A 80 -11.53 -0.72 -16.43
C THR A 80 -10.04 -0.51 -16.24
N LEU A 81 -9.36 -0.01 -17.26
CA LEU A 81 -8.02 0.55 -17.13
C LEU A 81 -8.18 2.03 -16.78
N PRO A 82 -7.88 2.46 -15.54
CA PRO A 82 -8.12 3.83 -15.13
C PRO A 82 -7.23 4.81 -15.89
N GLN A 83 -7.84 5.74 -16.63
CA GLN A 83 -7.18 6.84 -17.34
C GLN A 83 -7.52 8.19 -16.69
N ARG A 84 -8.67 8.27 -16.01
CA ARG A 84 -9.19 9.48 -15.39
C ARG A 84 -9.77 9.16 -14.02
N GLY A 85 -9.28 9.85 -12.99
CA GLY A 85 -9.83 9.82 -11.65
C GLY A 85 -10.59 11.11 -11.34
N ILE A 86 -11.78 11.00 -10.77
CA ILE A 86 -12.51 12.12 -10.18
C ILE A 86 -12.29 12.03 -8.68
N SER A 87 -11.71 13.07 -8.09
CA SER A 87 -11.50 13.14 -6.65
C SER A 87 -12.30 14.29 -6.06
N GLU A 88 -12.88 14.05 -4.88
CA GLU A 88 -13.55 15.06 -4.09
C GLU A 88 -12.72 15.39 -2.86
N LEU A 89 -12.91 16.59 -2.33
CA LEU A 89 -12.28 16.96 -1.07
C LEU A 89 -12.85 16.11 0.09
N PHE A 90 -11.97 15.49 0.87
CA PHE A 90 -12.36 14.58 1.95
C PHE A 90 -11.30 14.47 3.05
N PRO A 91 -11.65 14.55 4.35
CA PRO A 91 -13.00 14.73 4.88
C PRO A 91 -13.50 16.16 4.69
N LYS A 92 -14.83 16.33 4.65
CA LYS A 92 -15.49 17.65 4.58
C LYS A 92 -15.66 18.23 5.98
N THR A 93 -14.56 18.30 6.71
CA THR A 93 -14.50 18.75 8.11
C THR A 93 -13.31 19.65 8.27
N TRP A 94 -13.50 20.75 8.99
CA TRP A 94 -12.59 21.88 8.99
C TRP A 94 -12.40 22.41 10.39
N PHE A 95 -11.23 22.95 10.67
CA PHE A 95 -10.93 23.59 11.94
C PHE A 95 -10.07 24.83 11.76
N CYS A 96 -10.28 25.81 12.63
CA CYS A 96 -9.45 26.99 12.72
C CYS A 96 -8.26 26.70 13.64
N GLY A 97 -7.04 26.81 13.11
CA GLY A 97 -5.83 26.62 13.91
C GLY A 97 -5.58 27.71 14.97
N SER A 98 -6.30 28.83 14.91
CA SER A 98 -6.18 29.97 15.82
C SER A 98 -7.15 29.87 17.00
N CYS A 99 -8.46 29.79 16.74
CA CYS A 99 -9.48 29.75 17.80
C CYS A 99 -10.07 28.36 18.08
N GLY A 100 -9.70 27.33 17.30
CA GLY A 100 -10.23 25.97 17.45
C GLY A 100 -11.65 25.78 16.93
N HIS A 101 -12.28 26.81 16.34
CA HIS A 101 -13.60 26.71 15.71
C HIS A 101 -13.63 25.57 14.71
N PHE A 102 -14.69 24.77 14.71
CA PHE A 102 -14.79 23.57 13.89
C PHE A 102 -16.09 23.59 13.08
N GLU A 103 -16.02 23.22 11.80
CA GLU A 103 -17.15 23.20 10.89
C GLU A 103 -17.16 21.89 10.10
N SER A 104 -18.36 21.34 9.88
CA SER A 104 -18.58 20.19 9.00
C SER A 104 -19.39 20.58 7.77
N GLY A 105 -19.04 20.03 6.62
CA GLY A 105 -19.68 20.28 5.34
C GLY A 105 -18.76 20.95 4.32
N LEU A 106 -19.37 21.50 3.26
CA LEU A 106 -18.66 22.29 2.27
C LEU A 106 -18.19 23.59 2.91
N LEU A 107 -16.92 23.92 2.72
CA LEU A 107 -16.37 25.16 3.26
C LEU A 107 -16.87 26.33 2.42
N ASN A 108 -17.79 27.11 3.00
CA ASN A 108 -18.34 28.30 2.36
C ASN A 108 -17.31 29.45 2.31
N SER A 109 -16.34 29.47 3.23
CA SER A 109 -15.31 30.49 3.34
C SER A 109 -13.99 29.87 3.80
N ILE A 110 -12.88 30.19 3.11
CA ILE A 110 -11.52 29.78 3.52
C ILE A 110 -11.17 30.36 4.90
N HIS A 111 -11.83 31.44 5.32
CA HIS A 111 -11.62 32.09 6.61
C HIS A 111 -12.66 31.67 7.64
N CYS A 112 -12.21 31.50 8.88
CA CYS A 112 -13.02 31.21 10.05
C CYS A 112 -14.06 32.31 10.28
N SER A 113 -15.30 31.90 10.54
CA SER A 113 -16.43 32.77 10.87
C SER A 113 -16.21 33.56 12.17
N GLU A 114 -15.45 33.01 13.13
CA GLU A 114 -15.22 33.62 14.45
C GLU A 114 -14.03 34.59 14.47
N CYS A 115 -12.86 34.20 13.94
CA CYS A 115 -11.63 34.99 14.08
C CYS A 115 -10.95 35.38 12.77
N ARG A 116 -11.59 35.10 11.61
CA ARG A 116 -11.08 35.38 10.25
C ARG A 116 -9.77 34.70 9.86
N ALA A 117 -9.15 33.89 10.73
CA ALA A 117 -7.97 33.11 10.37
C ALA A 117 -8.33 31.98 9.40
N GLU A 118 -7.36 31.49 8.65
CA GLU A 118 -7.58 30.42 7.67
C GLU A 118 -8.05 29.11 8.32
N MET A 119 -9.07 28.49 7.72
CA MET A 119 -9.59 27.18 8.06
C MET A 119 -8.74 26.09 7.40
N ARG A 120 -8.40 25.07 8.18
CA ARG A 120 -7.64 23.89 7.75
C ARG A 120 -8.54 22.68 7.70
N GLN A 121 -8.27 21.77 6.78
CA GLN A 121 -9.00 20.52 6.73
C GLN A 121 -8.60 19.65 7.93
N PHE A 122 -9.58 19.03 8.58
CA PHE A 122 -9.32 18.15 9.70
C PHE A 122 -8.66 16.86 9.21
N PRO A 123 -7.49 16.47 9.74
CA PRO A 123 -6.67 15.41 9.14
C PRO A 123 -7.08 14.01 9.58
N PHE A 124 -8.23 13.84 10.23
CA PHE A 124 -8.71 12.54 10.70
C PHE A 124 -10.04 12.18 10.07
N ILE A 125 -10.20 10.87 9.86
CA ILE A 125 -11.41 10.25 9.37
C ILE A 125 -11.88 9.21 10.38
N VAL A 126 -13.15 8.86 10.29
CA VAL A 126 -13.76 7.76 11.03
C VAL A 126 -13.95 6.59 10.08
N THR A 127 -13.47 5.41 10.46
CA THR A 127 -13.68 4.17 9.74
C THR A 127 -14.54 3.22 10.56
N CYS A 128 -15.34 2.38 9.92
CA CYS A 128 -16.01 1.26 10.56
C CYS A 128 -15.27 -0.03 10.21
N ASP A 129 -14.76 -0.73 11.22
CA ASP A 129 -14.04 -1.99 10.99
C ASP A 129 -14.93 -3.09 10.39
N GLU A 130 -16.25 -3.00 10.52
CA GLU A 130 -17.17 -4.05 10.06
C GLU A 130 -17.54 -3.96 8.58
N CYS A 131 -18.04 -2.81 8.14
CA CYS A 131 -18.44 -2.61 6.76
C CYS A 131 -17.44 -1.76 5.96
N GLY A 132 -16.36 -1.28 6.59
CA GLY A 132 -15.41 -0.34 6.01
C GLY A 132 -16.00 1.00 5.59
N TYR A 133 -17.12 1.40 6.21
CA TYR A 133 -17.64 2.75 6.04
C TYR A 133 -16.59 3.78 6.46
N ILE A 134 -16.41 4.83 5.67
CA ILE A 134 -15.45 5.90 5.93
C ILE A 134 -16.18 7.24 5.86
N ASP A 135 -16.00 8.08 6.88
CA ASP A 135 -16.60 9.41 6.97
C ASP A 135 -15.64 10.42 7.62
N GLY A 136 -15.96 11.70 7.54
CA GLY A 136 -15.31 12.73 8.37
C GLY A 136 -15.74 12.62 9.83
N VAL A 137 -14.95 13.22 10.72
CA VAL A 137 -15.32 13.33 12.14
C VAL A 137 -16.50 14.29 12.28
N ARG A 138 -17.63 13.78 12.79
CA ARG A 138 -18.81 14.62 13.03
C ARG A 138 -18.66 15.43 14.30
N LEU A 139 -19.17 16.66 14.26
CA LEU A 139 -19.30 17.49 15.44
C LEU A 139 -20.31 16.85 16.40
N PRO A 140 -19.93 16.59 17.65
CA PRO A 140 -20.93 16.22 18.64
C PRO A 140 -21.77 17.43 19.02
N ARG A 141 -22.93 17.17 19.61
CA ARG A 141 -23.69 18.19 20.33
C ARG A 141 -23.22 18.24 21.77
N CYS A 142 -22.99 19.44 22.31
CA CYS A 142 -22.71 19.60 23.71
C CYS A 142 -23.89 19.07 24.55
N THR A 143 -23.65 18.20 25.52
CA THR A 143 -24.71 17.64 26.38
C THR A 143 -25.42 18.68 27.24
N ARG A 144 -24.75 19.81 27.54
CA ARG A 144 -25.30 20.88 28.38
C ARG A 144 -26.14 21.89 27.61
N CYS A 145 -25.63 22.45 26.50
CA CYS A 145 -26.35 23.44 25.71
C CYS A 145 -27.04 22.86 24.45
N ASN A 146 -26.89 21.54 24.21
CA ASN A 146 -27.46 20.81 23.07
C ASN A 146 -27.12 21.44 21.69
N SER A 147 -25.97 22.10 21.60
CA SER A 147 -25.51 22.81 20.40
C SER A 147 -24.14 22.28 19.96
N ASP A 148 -23.95 22.19 18.66
CA ASP A 148 -22.67 21.89 17.99
C ASP A 148 -21.92 23.17 17.58
N LYS A 149 -22.61 24.32 17.50
CA LYS A 149 -22.06 25.61 17.07
C LYS A 149 -20.94 26.16 17.95
N HIS A 150 -20.87 25.69 19.20
CA HIS A 150 -19.89 26.17 20.19
C HIS A 150 -18.78 25.16 20.44
N ILE A 151 -18.77 24.05 19.71
CA ILE A 151 -17.75 23.02 19.84
C ILE A 151 -16.47 23.50 19.20
N THR A 152 -15.40 23.48 19.99
CA THR A 152 -14.04 23.75 19.54
C THR A 152 -13.20 22.49 19.65
N TRP A 153 -12.30 22.32 18.69
CA TRP A 153 -11.25 21.33 18.77
C TRP A 153 -10.10 21.88 19.62
N VAL A 154 -9.67 21.08 20.59
CA VAL A 154 -8.58 21.44 21.50
C VAL A 154 -7.52 20.36 21.45
N ALA A 155 -6.28 20.76 21.18
CA ALA A 155 -5.13 19.90 21.20
C ALA A 155 -4.04 20.51 22.07
N LYS A 156 -3.64 19.80 23.13
CA LYS A 156 -2.51 20.25 23.97
C LYS A 156 -1.18 20.14 23.23
N ASN A 157 -1.01 19.07 22.44
CA ASN A 157 0.16 18.86 21.60
C ASN A 157 -0.24 18.34 20.22
N ARG A 158 0.03 19.12 19.18
CA ARG A 158 -0.28 18.81 17.77
C ARG A 158 0.44 17.57 17.21
N SER A 159 1.44 17.03 17.91
CA SER A 159 2.10 15.77 17.52
C SER A 159 1.57 14.55 18.28
N GLN A 160 0.69 14.74 19.27
CA GLN A 160 0.15 13.67 20.10
C GLN A 160 -1.38 13.60 19.97
N PRO A 161 -1.91 12.76 19.07
CA PRO A 161 -3.36 12.60 18.87
C PRO A 161 -4.14 12.26 20.14
N ALA A 162 -3.49 11.61 21.12
CA ALA A 162 -4.09 11.31 22.42
C ALA A 162 -4.49 12.57 23.23
N THR A 163 -3.99 13.75 22.85
CA THR A 163 -4.31 15.02 23.50
C THR A 163 -5.45 15.79 22.82
N TYR A 164 -6.11 15.18 21.84
CA TYR A 164 -7.13 15.82 21.02
C TYR A 164 -8.51 15.62 21.64
N HIS A 165 -9.21 16.72 21.89
CA HIS A 165 -10.51 16.74 22.53
C HIS A 165 -11.44 17.72 21.82
N PHE A 166 -12.75 17.51 21.98
CA PHE A 166 -13.77 18.49 21.65
C PHE A 166 -14.34 19.07 22.93
N ALA A 167 -14.49 20.39 22.96
CA ALA A 167 -14.99 21.11 24.12
C ALA A 167 -16.01 22.18 23.70
N CYS A 168 -17.04 22.39 24.52
CA CYS A 168 -18.00 23.48 24.29
C CYS A 168 -17.47 24.79 24.85
N SER A 169 -17.07 25.72 23.96
CA SER A 169 -16.57 27.04 24.32
C SER A 169 -17.58 27.91 25.08
N GLN A 170 -18.89 27.74 24.83
CA GLN A 170 -19.93 28.47 25.54
C GLN A 170 -20.05 27.98 26.99
N CYS A 171 -20.19 26.66 27.18
CA CYS A 171 -20.29 26.09 28.51
C CYS A 171 -19.01 26.34 29.32
N ALA A 172 -17.84 26.30 28.68
CA ALA A 172 -16.57 26.52 29.35
C ALA A 172 -16.47 27.94 29.90
N ARG A 173 -16.87 28.93 29.09
CA ARG A 173 -16.99 30.33 29.52
C ARG A 173 -17.96 30.51 30.68
N ASN A 174 -19.10 29.82 30.67
CA ASN A 174 -20.07 29.88 31.77
C ASN A 174 -19.51 29.33 33.10
N GLN A 175 -18.41 28.58 33.07
CA GLN A 175 -17.69 28.12 34.27
C GLN A 175 -16.42 28.93 34.56
N GLY A 176 -16.22 30.07 33.90
CA GLY A 176 -15.04 30.90 34.09
C GLY A 176 -13.76 30.33 33.46
N ILE A 177 -13.85 29.30 32.62
CA ILE A 177 -12.69 28.73 31.93
C ILE A 177 -12.40 29.57 30.68
N GLN A 178 -11.35 30.39 30.74
CA GLN A 178 -10.95 31.27 29.63
C GLN A 178 -10.02 30.59 28.63
N ASN A 179 -9.19 29.62 29.06
CA ASN A 179 -8.25 28.91 28.19
C ASN A 179 -8.42 27.39 28.27
N LEU A 180 -9.11 26.83 27.28
CA LEU A 180 -9.37 25.40 27.18
C LEU A 180 -8.09 24.56 27.00
N SER A 181 -7.05 25.10 26.35
CA SER A 181 -5.84 24.34 26.00
C SER A 181 -4.95 23.98 27.20
N GLN A 182 -5.10 24.68 28.32
CA GLN A 182 -4.23 24.56 29.50
C GLN A 182 -4.84 23.69 30.62
N GLN A 183 -6.07 23.21 30.46
CA GLN A 183 -6.78 22.49 31.53
C GLN A 183 -6.50 20.98 31.52
N PRO A 184 -6.35 20.35 32.71
CA PRO A 184 -6.33 18.89 32.83
C PRO A 184 -7.75 18.34 32.64
N TRP A 185 -8.04 17.86 31.43
CA TRP A 185 -9.37 17.37 31.01
C TRP A 185 -9.94 16.24 31.90
N ALA A 186 -9.08 15.48 32.58
CA ALA A 186 -9.48 14.42 33.50
C ALA A 186 -10.36 14.89 34.68
N ARG A 187 -10.50 16.20 34.91
CA ARG A 187 -11.25 16.78 36.04
C ARG A 187 -12.52 17.53 35.66
N VAL A 188 -12.90 17.56 34.38
CA VAL A 188 -14.03 18.38 33.92
C VAL A 188 -15.20 17.49 33.45
N GLU A 189 -15.92 16.90 34.42
CA GLU A 189 -17.10 16.07 34.15
C GLU A 189 -18.20 16.87 33.42
N GLY A 190 -18.69 16.33 32.30
CA GLY A 190 -19.72 16.97 31.47
C GLY A 190 -19.23 18.06 30.51
N PHE A 191 -17.92 18.21 30.29
CA PHE A 191 -17.31 19.11 29.29
C PHE A 191 -16.61 18.42 28.15
N ILE A 192 -16.15 17.20 28.38
CA ILE A 192 -15.65 16.33 27.33
C ILE A 192 -16.86 15.98 26.48
N VAL A 193 -16.91 16.57 25.29
CA VAL A 193 -17.95 16.20 24.34
C VAL A 193 -17.43 15.00 23.56
N TYR A 194 -18.01 13.86 23.87
CA TYR A 194 -17.82 12.61 23.16
C TYR A 194 -18.28 12.78 21.70
N SER A 195 -17.34 13.01 20.79
CA SER A 195 -17.60 13.03 19.34
C SER A 195 -17.67 11.59 18.80
N ASP A 196 -17.87 11.42 17.50
CA ASP A 196 -17.57 10.14 16.82
C ASP A 196 -16.08 9.71 16.96
N LEU A 197 -15.24 10.43 17.72
CA LEU A 197 -14.00 9.93 18.30
C LEU A 197 -14.24 8.87 19.39
N GLU A 198 -15.41 8.88 20.04
CA GLU A 198 -15.84 7.73 20.81
C GLU A 198 -16.21 6.60 19.86
N ILE A 199 -15.39 5.56 19.94
CA ILE A 199 -15.52 4.25 19.30
C ILE A 199 -16.92 3.61 19.53
N SER A 200 -17.69 4.12 20.50
CA SER A 200 -19.01 3.65 20.94
C SER A 200 -20.18 3.97 20.00
N GLY A 201 -20.05 4.94 19.09
CA GLY A 201 -21.13 5.31 18.17
C GLY A 201 -21.44 4.21 17.14
N SER A 202 -22.71 3.86 16.94
CA SER A 202 -23.11 2.87 15.91
C SER A 202 -22.71 3.34 14.50
N CYS A 203 -22.16 2.44 13.70
CA CYS A 203 -21.92 2.70 12.28
C CYS A 203 -23.27 2.96 11.57
N PRO A 204 -23.41 4.06 10.79
CA PRO A 204 -24.67 4.36 10.11
C PRO A 204 -25.06 3.33 9.05
N ARG A 205 -24.09 2.55 8.54
CA ARG A 205 -24.34 1.48 7.56
C ARG A 205 -24.68 0.15 8.20
N CYS A 206 -23.96 -0.27 9.24
CA CYS A 206 -24.24 -1.56 9.86
C CYS A 206 -25.53 -1.53 10.68
N GLN A 207 -25.89 -0.37 11.27
CA GLN A 207 -26.99 -0.20 12.23
C GLN A 207 -27.05 -1.24 13.37
N ALA A 208 -26.06 -2.13 13.45
CA ALA A 208 -25.96 -3.18 14.43
C ALA A 208 -25.71 -2.51 15.78
N LYS A 209 -26.78 -2.37 16.57
CA LYS A 209 -26.68 -2.39 18.02
C LYS A 209 -26.08 -3.74 18.35
N THR A 210 -24.78 -3.83 18.60
CA THR A 210 -24.23 -5.11 19.02
C THR A 210 -24.81 -5.46 20.39
N SER A 211 -25.16 -6.74 20.51
CA SER A 211 -25.33 -7.42 21.78
C SER A 211 -24.16 -7.07 22.71
N ARG A 212 -24.50 -6.77 23.96
CA ARG A 212 -23.75 -6.14 25.07
C ARG A 212 -22.23 -6.30 25.21
N ASN A 213 -21.49 -7.15 24.50
CA ASN A 213 -20.11 -7.51 24.88
C ASN A 213 -19.03 -7.45 23.78
N ALA A 214 -19.33 -7.02 22.55
CA ALA A 214 -18.28 -6.69 21.58
C ALA A 214 -18.72 -5.46 20.78
N VAL A 215 -17.95 -4.38 20.83
CA VAL A 215 -18.17 -3.20 19.98
C VAL A 215 -17.23 -3.34 18.77
N PRO A 216 -17.72 -3.76 17.59
CA PRO A 216 -17.10 -3.44 16.31
C PRO A 216 -16.95 -1.92 16.23
N GLY A 217 -15.77 -1.44 16.57
CA GLY A 217 -15.50 -0.02 16.78
C GLY A 217 -15.51 0.79 15.51
N LYS A 218 -16.10 1.98 15.58
CA LYS A 218 -15.60 3.09 14.78
C LYS A 218 -14.15 3.35 15.19
N LYS A 219 -13.23 3.52 14.25
CA LYS A 219 -11.85 3.92 14.55
C LYS A 219 -11.59 5.29 13.98
N VAL A 220 -10.81 6.08 14.71
CA VAL A 220 -10.31 7.35 14.19
C VAL A 220 -8.88 7.16 13.76
N MET A 221 -8.60 7.55 12.52
CA MET A 221 -7.29 7.36 11.90
C MET A 221 -6.90 8.62 11.12
N PRO A 222 -5.59 8.90 11.00
CA PRO A 222 -5.12 9.95 10.08
C PRO A 222 -5.58 9.63 8.65
N ALA A 223 -6.21 10.60 8.00
CA ALA A 223 -6.77 10.43 6.67
C ALA A 223 -5.69 10.19 5.59
N THR A 224 -4.48 10.69 5.81
CA THR A 224 -3.33 10.51 4.92
C THR A 224 -2.53 9.25 5.25
N SER A 225 -2.90 8.52 6.31
CA SER A 225 -2.23 7.27 6.60
C SER A 225 -2.50 6.32 5.45
N THR A 226 -1.46 5.91 4.74
CA THR A 226 -1.63 4.88 3.72
C THR A 226 -2.19 3.60 4.38
N SER A 227 -1.97 3.36 5.68
CA SER A 227 -2.17 2.05 6.34
C SER A 227 -3.59 1.58 6.54
N PHE A 228 -4.58 2.47 6.48
CA PHE A 228 -5.94 2.04 6.77
C PHE A 228 -6.69 1.51 5.54
N MET A 229 -6.30 1.87 4.32
CA MET A 229 -6.89 1.31 3.10
C MET A 229 -5.85 0.53 2.31
N ILE A 230 -6.09 -0.77 2.20
CA ILE A 230 -5.16 -1.69 1.55
C ILE A 230 -5.85 -2.23 0.31
N PRO A 231 -5.37 -1.94 -0.92
CA PRO A 231 -5.96 -2.51 -2.11
C PRO A 231 -5.90 -4.04 -2.04
N ALA A 232 -7.00 -4.68 -2.40
CA ALA A 232 -7.01 -6.10 -2.73
C ALA A 232 -6.73 -6.21 -4.22
N PHE A 233 -5.57 -6.76 -4.55
CA PHE A 233 -5.16 -6.91 -5.94
C PHE A 233 -4.64 -8.32 -6.21
N GLU A 234 -4.60 -8.65 -7.49
CA GLU A 234 -4.08 -9.89 -8.07
C GLU A 234 -3.11 -9.52 -9.18
N ARG A 235 -2.08 -10.32 -9.41
CA ARG A 235 -1.21 -10.19 -10.58
C ARG A 235 -1.26 -11.48 -11.38
N THR A 236 -1.32 -11.35 -12.71
CA THR A 236 -1.18 -12.47 -13.64
C THR A 236 -0.25 -12.10 -14.78
N PHE A 237 0.20 -13.13 -15.50
CA PHE A 237 1.15 -13.01 -16.59
C PHE A 237 0.60 -13.65 -17.86
N ASP A 238 1.10 -13.23 -19.01
CA ASP A 238 0.66 -13.70 -20.33
C ASP A 238 1.07 -15.15 -20.64
N ARG A 239 2.04 -15.67 -19.91
CA ARG A 239 2.51 -17.06 -20.00
C ARG A 239 2.75 -17.59 -18.60
N ASP A 240 2.73 -18.91 -18.43
CA ASP A 240 3.23 -19.49 -17.19
C ASP A 240 4.77 -19.51 -17.19
N VAL A 241 5.38 -19.73 -16.02
CA VAL A 241 6.84 -19.70 -15.88
C VAL A 241 7.50 -20.79 -16.73
N ALA A 242 6.87 -21.96 -16.87
CA ALA A 242 7.38 -23.06 -17.68
C ALA A 242 7.46 -22.70 -19.17
N GLU A 243 6.49 -21.94 -19.68
CA GLU A 243 6.50 -21.41 -21.04
C GLU A 243 7.52 -20.27 -21.19
N MET A 244 7.64 -19.37 -20.19
CA MET A 244 8.62 -18.29 -20.22
C MET A 244 10.06 -18.80 -20.32
N ILE A 245 10.39 -19.87 -19.60
CA ILE A 245 11.73 -20.49 -19.57
C ILE A 245 12.10 -21.15 -20.91
N LYS A 246 11.14 -21.56 -21.75
CA LYS A 246 11.42 -22.21 -23.04
C LYS A 246 11.96 -21.25 -24.10
N GLU A 247 11.59 -19.98 -24.00
CA GLU A 247 11.94 -18.95 -24.98
C GLU A 247 12.53 -17.73 -24.28
N PRO A 248 13.63 -17.87 -23.52
CA PRO A 248 14.23 -16.74 -22.84
C PRO A 248 14.89 -15.79 -23.86
N ILE A 249 15.05 -14.53 -23.49
CA ILE A 249 15.88 -13.58 -24.24
C ILE A 249 17.35 -14.01 -24.18
N THR A 250 17.80 -14.39 -22.98
CA THR A 250 19.12 -14.95 -22.71
C THR A 250 19.08 -15.74 -21.39
N THR A 251 20.15 -16.46 -21.09
CA THR A 251 20.35 -17.17 -19.82
C THR A 251 21.64 -16.71 -19.15
N ALA A 252 21.73 -16.87 -17.84
CA ALA A 252 22.96 -16.62 -17.12
C ALA A 252 24.13 -17.44 -17.66
N LYS A 253 23.90 -18.70 -18.09
CA LYS A 253 24.94 -19.51 -18.75
C LYS A 253 25.50 -18.88 -20.02
N ASN A 254 24.65 -18.23 -20.81
CA ASN A 254 25.09 -17.58 -22.04
C ASN A 254 25.84 -16.27 -21.78
N GLU A 255 25.51 -15.57 -20.69
CA GLU A 255 26.13 -14.29 -20.33
C GLU A 255 27.40 -14.48 -19.46
N LEU A 256 27.46 -15.53 -18.64
CA LEU A 256 28.59 -15.89 -17.76
C LEU A 256 29.55 -16.87 -18.45
N VAL A 257 30.04 -16.51 -19.63
CA VAL A 257 31.00 -17.31 -20.40
C VAL A 257 32.45 -16.93 -20.08
N GLY A 258 33.40 -17.83 -20.39
CA GLY A 258 34.84 -17.57 -20.22
C GLY A 258 35.25 -17.60 -18.75
N GLU A 259 35.81 -16.50 -18.24
CA GLU A 259 36.29 -16.42 -16.85
C GLU A 259 35.17 -16.57 -15.79
N TRP A 260 33.92 -16.32 -16.18
CA TRP A 260 32.77 -16.39 -15.28
C TRP A 260 32.13 -17.78 -15.18
N GLU A 261 32.45 -18.71 -16.08
CA GLU A 261 31.83 -20.03 -16.12
C GLU A 261 32.06 -20.83 -14.83
N PRO A 262 33.29 -20.92 -14.27
CA PRO A 262 33.52 -21.58 -12.98
C PRO A 262 32.79 -20.90 -11.82
N THR A 263 32.64 -19.57 -11.88
CA THR A 263 31.89 -18.79 -10.88
C THR A 263 30.41 -19.15 -10.93
N PHE A 264 29.84 -19.33 -12.12
CA PHE A 264 28.43 -19.73 -12.25
C PHE A 264 28.19 -21.17 -11.79
N GLU A 265 29.06 -22.12 -12.14
CA GLU A 265 28.97 -23.49 -11.64
C GLU A 265 29.02 -23.54 -10.10
N TYR A 266 29.90 -22.73 -9.50
CA TYR A 266 29.96 -22.55 -8.07
C TYR A 266 28.65 -22.00 -7.49
N ILE A 267 28.06 -20.98 -8.13
CA ILE A 267 26.76 -20.41 -7.73
C ILE A 267 25.65 -21.46 -7.81
N GLN A 268 25.59 -22.23 -8.90
CA GLN A 268 24.59 -23.27 -9.09
C GLN A 268 24.67 -24.31 -7.96
N ARG A 269 25.88 -24.77 -7.65
CA ARG A 269 26.12 -25.69 -6.53
C ARG A 269 25.84 -25.07 -5.17
N THR A 270 26.23 -23.83 -4.92
CA THR A 270 26.12 -23.18 -3.60
C THR A 270 24.67 -22.83 -3.28
N LEU A 271 23.94 -22.25 -4.25
CA LEU A 271 22.60 -21.70 -4.06
C LEU A 271 21.47 -22.60 -4.55
N GLY A 272 21.80 -23.73 -5.19
CA GLY A 272 20.83 -24.66 -5.75
C GLY A 272 20.09 -24.07 -6.95
N ILE A 273 20.70 -23.11 -7.63
CA ILE A 273 20.14 -22.51 -8.85
C ILE A 273 20.47 -23.42 -10.01
N LYS A 274 19.46 -23.83 -10.78
CA LYS A 274 19.63 -24.57 -12.02
C LYS A 274 20.04 -23.64 -13.16
N ASP A 275 19.36 -22.50 -13.31
CA ASP A 275 19.71 -21.44 -14.25
C ASP A 275 18.97 -20.13 -13.90
N VAL A 276 19.35 -19.04 -14.57
CA VAL A 276 18.65 -17.75 -14.50
C VAL A 276 18.29 -17.29 -15.91
N TYR A 277 17.03 -16.95 -16.13
CA TYR A 277 16.50 -16.59 -17.43
C TYR A 277 16.08 -15.13 -17.46
N LEU A 278 16.47 -14.40 -18.52
CA LEU A 278 15.95 -13.07 -18.80
C LEU A 278 14.75 -13.17 -19.75
N LYS A 279 13.64 -12.50 -19.43
CA LYS A 279 12.43 -12.52 -20.27
C LYS A 279 11.68 -11.18 -20.22
N ASP A 280 11.17 -10.75 -21.36
CA ASP A 280 10.13 -9.72 -21.43
C ASP A 280 8.78 -10.35 -21.11
N ILE A 281 8.05 -9.74 -20.18
CA ILE A 281 6.76 -10.23 -19.72
C ILE A 281 5.71 -9.15 -19.81
N LYS A 282 4.45 -9.57 -20.01
CA LYS A 282 3.29 -8.72 -19.84
C LYS A 282 2.64 -9.04 -18.50
N VAL A 283 2.65 -8.06 -17.60
CA VAL A 283 2.04 -8.17 -16.28
C VAL A 283 0.66 -7.53 -16.33
N LEU A 284 -0.34 -8.21 -15.79
CA LEU A 284 -1.66 -7.65 -15.56
C LEU A 284 -1.92 -7.59 -14.05
N ALA A 285 -1.84 -6.40 -13.47
CA ALA A 285 -2.22 -6.17 -12.08
C ALA A 285 -3.68 -5.74 -12.01
N ALA A 286 -4.48 -6.39 -11.17
CA ALA A 286 -5.91 -6.17 -11.07
C ALA A 286 -6.30 -5.85 -9.63
N THR A 287 -6.80 -4.65 -9.38
CA THR A 287 -7.38 -4.26 -8.09
C THR A 287 -8.88 -4.50 -8.12
N TYR A 288 -9.37 -5.39 -7.26
CA TYR A 288 -10.78 -5.84 -7.25
C TYR A 288 -11.54 -5.43 -5.97
N GLY A 289 -10.86 -4.76 -5.05
CA GLY A 289 -11.47 -4.20 -3.86
C GLY A 289 -10.43 -3.58 -2.95
N TYR A 290 -10.80 -3.37 -1.69
CA TYR A 290 -9.88 -2.90 -0.65
C TYR A 290 -10.30 -3.41 0.72
N LYS A 291 -9.35 -3.40 1.66
CA LYS A 291 -9.59 -3.65 3.09
C LYS A 291 -9.51 -2.33 3.84
N VAL A 292 -10.29 -2.23 4.91
CA VAL A 292 -10.24 -1.11 5.85
C VAL A 292 -9.73 -1.61 7.20
N GLY A 293 -8.63 -1.02 7.67
CA GLY A 293 -7.95 -1.43 8.91
C GLY A 293 -7.33 -2.83 8.80
N GLU A 294 -7.28 -3.54 9.93
CA GLU A 294 -6.65 -4.87 10.05
C GLU A 294 -7.59 -6.03 9.67
N ARG A 295 -8.85 -5.75 9.31
CA ARG A 295 -9.82 -6.81 9.01
C ARG A 295 -9.52 -7.52 7.69
N SER A 296 -9.91 -8.80 7.63
CA SER A 296 -9.67 -9.68 6.49
C SER A 296 -10.64 -9.49 5.32
N LYS A 297 -11.85 -8.98 5.57
CA LYS A 297 -12.90 -8.90 4.53
C LYS A 297 -12.56 -7.82 3.51
N ILE A 298 -12.54 -8.24 2.25
CA ILE A 298 -12.34 -7.35 1.11
C ILE A 298 -13.69 -6.72 0.75
N LEU A 299 -13.71 -5.41 0.69
CA LEU A 299 -14.83 -4.60 0.22
C LEU A 299 -14.69 -4.45 -1.29
N GLN A 300 -15.68 -4.95 -2.01
CA GLN A 300 -15.70 -4.89 -3.47
C GLN A 300 -16.09 -3.49 -3.94
N PHE A 301 -15.60 -3.11 -5.12
CA PHE A 301 -16.03 -1.89 -5.78
C PHE A 301 -17.49 -1.99 -6.25
N PRO A 302 -18.17 -0.84 -6.48
CA PRO A 302 -19.50 -0.84 -7.07
C PRO A 302 -19.56 -1.67 -8.35
N ASN A 303 -20.68 -2.39 -8.56
CA ASN A 303 -20.89 -3.27 -9.71
C ASN A 303 -19.77 -4.29 -9.92
N ASN A 304 -19.14 -4.77 -8.85
CA ASN A 304 -18.00 -5.71 -8.88
C ASN A 304 -16.96 -5.35 -9.94
N THR A 305 -16.71 -4.04 -10.09
CA THR A 305 -15.76 -3.50 -11.06
C THR A 305 -14.35 -3.91 -10.65
N VAL A 306 -13.52 -4.29 -11.61
CA VAL A 306 -12.10 -4.56 -11.39
C VAL A 306 -11.27 -3.58 -12.21
N PHE A 307 -10.30 -2.96 -11.55
CA PHE A 307 -9.40 -2.02 -12.19
C PHE A 307 -8.11 -2.72 -12.56
N ILE A 308 -7.75 -2.71 -13.83
CA ILE A 308 -6.55 -3.39 -14.32
C ILE A 308 -5.47 -2.41 -14.72
N LYS A 309 -4.23 -2.84 -14.61
CA LYS A 309 -3.02 -2.18 -15.10
C LYS A 309 -2.24 -3.21 -15.93
N PRO A 310 -2.32 -3.14 -17.27
CA PRO A 310 -1.37 -3.84 -18.11
C PRO A 310 -0.04 -3.09 -18.05
N SER A 311 1.03 -3.83 -17.83
CA SER A 311 2.39 -3.31 -17.82
C SER A 311 3.29 -4.23 -18.64
N ARG A 312 4.31 -3.65 -19.26
CA ARG A 312 5.45 -4.41 -19.79
C ARG A 312 6.56 -4.34 -18.75
N ALA A 313 7.19 -5.47 -18.49
CA ALA A 313 8.29 -5.57 -17.54
C ALA A 313 9.38 -6.49 -18.09
N THR A 314 10.58 -6.32 -17.57
CA THR A 314 11.66 -7.28 -17.74
C THR A 314 11.71 -8.15 -16.49
N ALA A 315 11.94 -9.45 -16.65
CA ALA A 315 11.94 -10.42 -15.57
C ALA A 315 13.23 -11.24 -15.55
N ALA A 316 13.77 -11.44 -14.35
CA ALA A 316 14.80 -12.43 -14.07
C ALA A 316 14.14 -13.62 -13.35
N ILE A 317 14.13 -14.77 -14.00
CA ILE A 317 13.52 -16.01 -13.49
C ILE A 317 14.63 -16.94 -13.03
N PHE A 318 14.67 -17.22 -11.73
CA PHE A 318 15.61 -18.12 -11.07
C PHE A 318 14.93 -19.49 -10.96
N GLU A 319 15.39 -20.47 -11.74
CA GLU A 319 14.94 -21.86 -11.59
C GLU A 319 15.86 -22.58 -10.62
N PHE A 320 15.30 -23.33 -9.68
CA PHE A 320 16.04 -24.04 -8.63
C PHE A 320 16.00 -25.55 -8.83
N ASP A 321 17.04 -26.22 -8.33
CA ASP A 321 17.15 -27.68 -8.36
C ASP A 321 16.03 -28.35 -7.55
N ALA A 322 15.21 -29.15 -8.23
CA ALA A 322 14.05 -29.81 -7.64
C ALA A 322 14.44 -30.83 -6.56
N GLN A 323 15.56 -31.53 -6.72
CA GLN A 323 16.01 -32.55 -5.78
C GLN A 323 16.47 -31.90 -4.48
N ARG A 324 17.20 -30.78 -4.58
CA ARG A 324 17.63 -30.01 -3.41
C ARG A 324 16.46 -29.39 -2.65
N LEU A 325 15.46 -28.87 -3.37
CA LEU A 325 14.25 -28.30 -2.74
C LEU A 325 13.35 -29.35 -2.08
N ALA A 326 13.42 -30.62 -2.49
CA ALA A 326 12.56 -31.68 -1.97
C ALA A 326 12.71 -31.93 -0.46
N ALA A 327 13.82 -31.49 0.14
CA ALA A 327 14.08 -31.61 1.58
C ALA A 327 13.44 -30.49 2.43
N TYR A 328 12.77 -29.50 1.82
CA TYR A 328 12.31 -28.29 2.51
C TYR A 328 10.83 -27.99 2.25
N ASN A 329 10.26 -27.06 3.03
CA ASN A 329 8.99 -26.45 2.65
C ASN A 329 9.23 -25.50 1.47
N LYS A 330 8.96 -26.00 0.27
CA LYS A 330 9.26 -25.32 -0.99
C LYS A 330 8.64 -23.91 -1.06
N GLU A 331 7.41 -23.74 -0.59
CA GLU A 331 6.72 -22.44 -0.63
C GLU A 331 7.44 -21.41 0.25
N GLU A 332 7.73 -21.77 1.50
CA GLU A 332 8.40 -20.89 2.46
C GLU A 332 9.83 -20.53 2.01
N VAL A 333 10.58 -21.51 1.49
CA VAL A 333 11.95 -21.29 1.02
C VAL A 333 11.98 -20.41 -0.23
N LEU A 334 11.19 -20.73 -1.27
CA LEU A 334 11.16 -19.91 -2.49
C LEU A 334 10.65 -18.50 -2.20
N HIS A 335 9.67 -18.34 -1.31
CA HIS A 335 9.19 -17.03 -0.90
C HIS A 335 10.26 -16.22 -0.15
N SER A 336 11.00 -16.88 0.76
CA SER A 336 12.13 -16.25 1.45
C SER A 336 13.26 -15.84 0.48
N ILE A 337 13.51 -16.65 -0.56
CA ILE A 337 14.46 -16.33 -1.63
C ILE A 337 14.00 -15.10 -2.41
N ALA A 338 12.72 -15.07 -2.81
CA ALA A 338 12.13 -13.94 -3.53
C ALA A 338 12.33 -12.62 -2.78
N HIS A 339 12.10 -12.62 -1.47
CA HIS A 339 12.34 -11.45 -0.64
C HIS A 339 13.81 -11.05 -0.55
N ALA A 340 14.73 -12.02 -0.44
CA ALA A 340 16.17 -11.73 -0.44
C ALA A 340 16.60 -11.09 -1.77
N LEU A 341 16.10 -11.61 -2.90
CA LEU A 341 16.40 -11.12 -4.23
C LEU A 341 15.84 -9.71 -4.46
N VAL A 342 14.56 -9.46 -4.17
CA VAL A 342 13.94 -8.14 -4.35
C VAL A 342 14.62 -7.09 -3.47
N THR A 343 14.89 -7.42 -2.20
CA THR A 343 15.54 -6.50 -1.25
C THR A 343 16.91 -6.04 -1.74
N THR A 344 17.66 -6.92 -2.43
CA THR A 344 19.01 -6.62 -2.90
C THR A 344 19.06 -6.09 -4.34
N ALA A 345 18.09 -6.45 -5.19
CA ALA A 345 18.01 -6.01 -6.59
C ALA A 345 17.97 -4.48 -6.72
N GLY A 346 17.16 -3.81 -5.89
CA GLY A 346 17.07 -2.36 -5.85
C GLY A 346 18.41 -1.67 -5.53
N TYR A 347 19.21 -2.30 -4.66
CA TYR A 347 20.54 -1.81 -4.30
C TYR A 347 21.56 -2.06 -5.43
N VAL A 348 21.59 -3.27 -5.99
CA VAL A 348 22.54 -3.66 -7.05
C VAL A 348 22.37 -2.83 -8.33
N THR A 349 21.12 -2.51 -8.68
CA THR A 349 20.76 -1.73 -9.87
C THR A 349 20.69 -0.23 -9.63
N GLY A 350 20.63 0.22 -8.38
CA GLY A 350 20.43 1.63 -8.04
C GLY A 350 19.00 2.15 -8.26
N LEU A 351 18.04 1.28 -8.59
CA LEU A 351 16.64 1.66 -8.84
C LEU A 351 15.84 1.87 -7.55
N GLY A 352 16.37 1.47 -6.40
CA GLY A 352 15.71 1.60 -5.10
C GLY A 352 14.87 0.37 -4.72
N PRO A 353 14.48 0.25 -3.43
CA PRO A 353 13.90 -0.97 -2.86
C PRO A 353 12.50 -1.32 -3.38
N ASP A 354 11.74 -0.33 -3.86
CA ASP A 354 10.37 -0.52 -4.36
C ASP A 354 10.30 -0.68 -5.88
N ALA A 355 11.45 -0.79 -6.56
CA ALA A 355 11.51 -0.89 -8.02
C ALA A 355 11.22 -2.29 -8.56
N PHE A 356 11.34 -3.32 -7.72
CA PHE A 356 11.16 -4.72 -8.11
C PHE A 356 9.95 -5.32 -7.41
N ASP A 357 9.23 -6.14 -8.15
CA ASP A 357 8.17 -7.01 -7.65
C ASP A 357 8.61 -8.47 -7.80
N GLU A 358 8.01 -9.35 -7.01
CA GLU A 358 8.24 -10.80 -7.05
C GLU A 358 7.02 -11.63 -7.43
N TYR A 359 7.30 -12.84 -7.92
CA TYR A 359 6.35 -13.92 -8.09
C TYR A 359 7.03 -15.26 -7.78
N VAL A 360 6.36 -16.12 -7.03
CA VAL A 360 6.86 -17.42 -6.61
C VAL A 360 6.05 -18.51 -7.32
N ASP A 361 6.74 -19.43 -7.98
CA ASP A 361 6.12 -20.57 -8.65
C ASP A 361 6.66 -21.90 -8.08
N PRO A 362 6.04 -22.43 -7.03
CA PRO A 362 6.44 -23.69 -6.41
C PRO A 362 6.28 -24.91 -7.34
N LYS A 363 5.38 -24.83 -8.33
CA LYS A 363 5.17 -25.92 -9.30
C LYS A 363 6.40 -26.10 -10.18
N ASN A 364 7.00 -24.99 -10.60
CA ASN A 364 8.17 -24.98 -11.48
C ASN A 364 9.50 -24.75 -10.72
N ASN A 365 9.48 -24.79 -9.38
CA ASN A 365 10.66 -24.52 -8.53
C ASN A 365 11.33 -23.18 -8.89
N ALA A 366 10.54 -22.14 -9.13
CA ALA A 366 11.06 -20.90 -9.68
C ALA A 366 10.68 -19.70 -8.82
N VAL A 367 11.58 -18.72 -8.80
CA VAL A 367 11.33 -17.37 -8.31
C VAL A 367 11.54 -16.40 -9.47
N MET A 368 10.56 -15.54 -9.70
CA MET A 368 10.67 -14.47 -10.68
C MET A 368 10.71 -13.14 -9.94
N ILE A 369 11.72 -12.31 -10.23
CA ILE A 369 11.69 -10.88 -9.91
C ILE A 369 11.53 -10.11 -11.22
N PHE A 370 10.79 -9.02 -11.20
CA PHE A 370 10.54 -8.23 -12.39
C PHE A 370 10.40 -6.74 -12.07
N THR A 371 10.60 -5.92 -13.08
CA THR A 371 10.46 -4.47 -12.96
C THR A 371 9.98 -3.84 -14.26
N GLU A 372 9.15 -2.81 -14.12
CA GLU A 372 8.69 -1.94 -15.21
C GLU A 372 9.77 -0.89 -15.58
N GLN A 373 10.84 -0.75 -14.76
CA GLN A 373 11.89 0.23 -14.99
C GLN A 373 12.87 -0.25 -16.07
N PRO A 374 13.24 0.59 -17.05
CA PRO A 374 14.23 0.25 -18.06
C PRO A 374 15.57 -0.20 -17.46
N GLY A 375 16.20 -1.18 -18.09
CA GLY A 375 17.50 -1.72 -17.69
C GLY A 375 17.50 -2.58 -16.42
N GLY A 376 16.40 -2.67 -15.67
CA GLY A 376 16.37 -3.32 -14.35
C GLY A 376 16.81 -4.79 -14.34
N CYS A 377 15.96 -5.73 -14.77
CA CYS A 377 16.35 -7.14 -14.81
C CYS A 377 17.37 -7.46 -15.91
N GLU A 378 17.39 -6.66 -17.00
CA GLU A 378 18.40 -6.79 -18.05
C GLU A 378 19.81 -6.62 -17.49
N MET A 379 20.06 -5.56 -16.70
CA MET A 379 21.33 -5.33 -16.03
C MET A 379 21.67 -6.47 -15.06
N LEU A 380 20.68 -7.02 -14.36
CA LEU A 380 20.93 -8.12 -13.42
C LEU A 380 21.36 -9.41 -14.10
N VAL A 381 20.94 -9.68 -15.34
CA VAL A 381 21.25 -10.95 -16.02
C VAL A 381 22.37 -10.79 -17.06
N ARG A 382 22.41 -9.68 -17.81
CA ARG A 382 23.39 -9.44 -18.88
C ARG A 382 24.74 -8.91 -18.40
N VAL A 383 24.83 -8.46 -17.15
CA VAL A 383 26.08 -7.98 -16.56
C VAL A 383 26.53 -8.97 -15.50
N PRO A 384 27.49 -9.86 -15.80
CA PRO A 384 28.01 -10.88 -14.89
C PRO A 384 28.21 -10.42 -13.44
N GLU A 385 28.90 -9.29 -13.26
CA GLU A 385 29.24 -8.74 -11.95
C GLU A 385 27.98 -8.39 -11.15
N LYS A 386 26.92 -7.95 -11.82
CA LYS A 386 25.66 -7.57 -11.20
C LYS A 386 24.86 -8.80 -10.76
N LEU A 387 24.83 -9.86 -11.57
CA LEU A 387 24.20 -11.13 -11.18
C LEU A 387 24.89 -11.73 -9.96
N VAL A 388 26.22 -11.79 -10.02
CA VAL A 388 27.05 -12.32 -8.93
C VAL A 388 26.89 -11.48 -7.66
N MET A 389 26.90 -10.15 -7.79
CA MET A 389 26.68 -9.26 -6.65
C MET A 389 25.27 -9.41 -6.05
N LEU A 390 24.23 -9.54 -6.87
CA LEU A 390 22.85 -9.78 -6.40
C LEU A 390 22.78 -11.03 -5.52
N LEU A 391 23.32 -12.15 -6.03
CA LEU A 391 23.26 -13.44 -5.37
C LEU A 391 24.11 -13.47 -4.09
N ARG A 392 25.31 -12.87 -4.13
CA ARG A 392 26.18 -12.71 -2.96
C ARG A 392 25.52 -11.88 -1.87
N GLN A 393 24.92 -10.74 -2.23
CA GLN A 393 24.26 -9.88 -1.25
C GLN A 393 23.00 -10.53 -0.69
N SER A 394 22.23 -11.25 -1.51
CA SER A 394 21.05 -12.02 -1.06
C SER A 394 21.45 -13.11 -0.05
N HIS A 395 22.54 -13.83 -0.33
CA HIS A 395 23.11 -14.81 0.60
C HIS A 395 23.56 -14.14 1.90
N SER A 396 24.34 -13.06 1.81
CA SER A 396 24.82 -12.33 2.99
C SER A 396 23.68 -11.78 3.86
N LEU A 397 22.64 -11.22 3.24
CA LEU A 397 21.45 -10.68 3.92
C LEU A 397 20.72 -11.74 4.75
N THR A 398 20.70 -12.99 4.28
CA THR A 398 20.04 -14.10 4.97
C THR A 398 20.90 -14.68 6.09
N HIS A 399 22.22 -14.74 5.91
CA HIS A 399 23.16 -15.34 6.89
C HIS A 399 23.60 -14.38 7.99
N SER A 400 23.69 -13.09 7.68
CA SER A 400 24.29 -12.07 8.56
C SER A 400 23.25 -11.14 9.18
N CYS A 401 22.02 -11.61 9.39
CA CYS A 401 20.96 -10.81 9.98
C CYS A 401 21.33 -10.43 11.43
N LYS A 402 21.46 -9.13 11.70
CA LYS A 402 21.83 -8.58 13.02
C LYS A 402 20.91 -9.02 14.16
N ASN A 403 19.63 -9.27 13.85
CA ASN A 403 18.63 -9.67 14.84
C ASN A 403 18.51 -11.18 15.02
N GLN A 404 19.27 -11.98 14.26
CA GLN A 404 19.25 -13.45 14.34
C GLN A 404 17.83 -14.08 14.26
N CYS A 405 16.84 -13.39 13.70
CA CYS A 405 15.43 -13.82 13.64
C CYS A 405 15.22 -15.19 12.92
N GLN A 406 14.19 -15.96 13.23
CA GLN A 406 14.00 -17.23 12.49
C GLN A 406 13.21 -17.07 11.18
N ALA A 407 12.14 -16.27 11.20
CA ALA A 407 11.26 -16.07 10.06
C ALA A 407 11.82 -15.04 9.06
N GLY A 408 12.07 -13.82 9.55
CA GLY A 408 12.49 -12.67 8.76
C GLY A 408 12.25 -11.41 9.60
N CYS A 409 13.03 -10.35 9.38
CA CYS A 409 12.82 -9.07 10.08
C CYS A 409 13.13 -7.90 9.14
N PRO A 410 12.72 -6.66 9.48
CA PRO A 410 12.93 -5.49 8.61
C PRO A 410 14.39 -5.18 8.24
N PHE A 411 15.36 -5.83 8.88
CA PHE A 411 16.79 -5.71 8.58
C PHE A 411 17.34 -6.84 7.70
N CYS A 412 16.49 -7.80 7.29
CA CYS A 412 16.85 -8.85 6.34
C CYS A 412 15.78 -9.00 5.26
N ILE A 413 15.09 -10.13 5.21
CA ILE A 413 14.15 -10.52 4.15
C ILE A 413 12.69 -10.08 4.42
N HIS A 414 12.43 -9.20 5.38
CA HIS A 414 11.06 -8.68 5.58
C HIS A 414 10.85 -7.42 4.75
N ILE A 415 10.01 -7.53 3.73
CA ILE A 415 9.61 -6.38 2.91
C ILE A 415 8.42 -5.72 3.59
N GLN A 416 8.55 -4.43 3.95
CA GLN A 416 7.50 -3.66 4.62
C GLN A 416 6.30 -3.34 3.70
N ASN A 417 6.42 -3.64 2.41
CA ASN A 417 5.34 -3.47 1.46
C ASN A 417 4.13 -4.31 1.88
N ARG A 418 2.94 -3.70 1.84
CA ARG A 418 1.70 -4.33 2.30
C ARG A 418 1.26 -5.51 1.46
N GLN A 419 1.71 -5.56 0.21
CA GLN A 419 1.53 -6.69 -0.68
C GLN A 419 2.02 -7.99 -0.01
N CYS A 420 3.14 -7.90 0.69
CA CYS A 420 3.76 -9.01 1.40
C CYS A 420 3.24 -9.20 2.84
N SER A 421 2.36 -8.36 3.38
CA SER A 421 2.00 -8.43 4.82
C SER A 421 1.42 -9.78 5.27
N LYS A 422 0.70 -10.47 4.38
CA LYS A 422 0.24 -11.84 4.62
C LYS A 422 1.40 -12.84 4.51
N PHE A 423 2.19 -12.73 3.44
CA PHE A 423 3.27 -13.66 3.11
C PHE A 423 4.53 -13.50 3.98
N ASN A 424 4.71 -12.34 4.61
CA ASN A 424 5.75 -12.09 5.62
C ASN A 424 5.63 -13.04 6.82
N LYS A 425 4.46 -13.63 7.06
CA LYS A 425 4.23 -14.66 8.09
C LYS A 425 4.71 -16.04 7.65
N GLU A 426 4.89 -16.25 6.35
CA GLU A 426 5.32 -17.49 5.71
C GLU A 426 6.84 -17.44 5.38
N LEU A 427 7.54 -16.38 5.79
CA LEU A 427 9.00 -16.31 5.67
C LEU A 427 9.67 -17.28 6.64
N ASN A 428 10.70 -17.97 6.14
CA ASN A 428 11.48 -18.93 6.90
C ASN A 428 12.96 -18.78 6.58
N ARG A 429 13.58 -17.73 7.14
CA ARG A 429 15.02 -17.48 7.01
C ARG A 429 15.86 -18.67 7.48
N ALA A 430 15.43 -19.36 8.54
CA ALA A 430 16.17 -20.50 9.07
C ALA A 430 16.28 -21.63 8.04
N GLN A 431 15.19 -22.01 7.38
CA GLN A 431 15.22 -22.99 6.28
C GLN A 431 16.00 -22.46 5.08
N LEU A 432 15.89 -21.17 4.74
CA LEU A 432 16.68 -20.60 3.66
C LEU A 432 18.19 -20.66 3.94
N THR A 433 18.64 -20.36 5.16
CA THR A 433 20.04 -20.50 5.57
C THR A 433 20.52 -21.95 5.48
N GLN A 434 19.65 -22.94 5.75
CA GLN A 434 19.98 -24.35 5.55
C GLN A 434 20.03 -24.73 4.07
N PHE A 435 19.10 -24.21 3.26
CA PHE A 435 19.08 -24.41 1.82
C PHE A 435 20.33 -23.81 1.17
N TRP A 436 20.79 -22.64 1.62
CA TRP A 436 22.00 -21.93 1.20
C TRP A 436 23.19 -22.13 2.17
N ASN A 437 23.30 -23.34 2.74
CA ASN A 437 24.29 -23.67 3.78
C ASN A 437 25.76 -23.49 3.38
N GLU A 438 26.10 -23.65 2.10
CA GLU A 438 27.46 -23.47 1.62
C GLU A 438 27.86 -21.99 1.78
N ARG A 439 29.05 -21.76 2.37
CA ARG A 439 29.60 -20.42 2.49
C ARG A 439 29.83 -19.88 1.10
N PHE A 440 29.22 -18.75 0.76
CA PHE A 440 29.42 -18.04 -0.50
C PHE A 440 30.75 -17.27 -0.47
N ILE A 441 31.83 -17.97 -0.83
CA ILE A 441 33.19 -17.42 -0.89
C ILE A 441 33.55 -17.30 -2.37
N LEU A 442 33.37 -16.10 -2.92
CA LEU A 442 33.98 -15.74 -4.18
C LEU A 442 35.27 -15.00 -3.86
N GLU A 443 36.40 -15.54 -4.31
CA GLU A 443 37.62 -14.76 -4.40
C GLU A 443 37.35 -13.57 -5.34
N PRO A 444 37.86 -12.37 -5.02
CA PRO A 444 37.75 -11.26 -5.95
C PRO A 444 38.46 -11.65 -7.25
N VAL A 445 37.68 -11.72 -8.34
CA VAL A 445 38.18 -11.86 -9.71
C VAL A 445 38.96 -10.60 -10.07
#